data_AF-A0A2K2FRQ8-F1
#
_entry.id   AF-A0A2K2FRQ8-F1
#
_cell.length_a   1.000
_cell.length_b   1.000
_cell.length_c   1.000
_cell.angle_alpha   90.00
_cell.angle_beta   90.00
_cell.angle_gamma   90.00
#
_symmetry.space_group_name_H-M   'P 1'
#
loop_
_entity.id
_entity.type
_entity.pdbx_description
1 polymer ?
#
loop_
_entity_poly.entity_id
_entity_poly.type
_entity_poly.pdbx_seq_one_letter_code
_entity_poly.pdbx_strand_id
1 'polypeptide(L)'
;MDFSQIVKDTFVPMFIGKILFMICCCLLIILLQGTAILNVLMVAAVLYIIWYIKAQIKPDIYLLFNYIFVIAVILIAINVGQRTIKEVPGLLTFVTVMVVIDVISFSNLRFSKYTLNSVALNNKPILAKLLIFADVKKYHFYLPVFGIGDVYFLSVILTSLYNLNKIYLLYGNLLILCGTALDVALIWLFHKKEKFKGYPATVGMSIFTYAFFIIRSFTNI
;
A
#
# COMPACT_ATOMS: atom_id res chain seq x y z
N MET A 1 2.43 -25.57 12.93
CA MET A 1 1.44 -24.49 13.13
C MET A 1 0.47 -24.57 11.95
N ASP A 2 -0.83 -24.75 12.20
CA ASP A 2 -1.81 -24.91 11.11
C ASP A 2 -1.88 -23.62 10.28
N PHE A 3 -1.76 -23.73 8.96
CA PHE A 3 -1.79 -22.57 8.05
C PHE A 3 -3.10 -21.79 8.22
N SER A 4 -4.20 -22.49 8.53
CA SER A 4 -5.49 -21.88 8.85
C SER A 4 -5.42 -20.94 10.07
N GLN A 5 -4.63 -21.30 11.07
CA GLN A 5 -4.42 -20.50 12.27
C GLN A 5 -3.59 -19.25 11.97
N ILE A 6 -2.49 -19.40 11.22
CA ILE A 6 -1.63 -18.28 10.80
C ILE A 6 -2.41 -17.28 9.95
N VAL A 7 -3.26 -17.77 9.03
CA VAL A 7 -4.12 -16.92 8.20
C VAL A 7 -5.09 -16.14 9.07
N LYS A 8 -5.78 -16.78 10.02
CA LYS A 8 -6.70 -16.06 10.93
C LYS A 8 -5.98 -15.01 11.78
N ASP A 9 -4.81 -15.37 12.32
CA ASP A 9 -4.03 -14.51 13.19
C ASP A 9 -3.31 -13.37 12.44
N THR A 10 -3.22 -13.46 11.10
CA THR A 10 -2.64 -12.43 10.21
C THR A 10 -3.71 -11.56 9.55
N PHE A 11 -4.82 -12.18 9.14
CA PHE A 11 -5.86 -11.54 8.32
C PHE A 11 -6.62 -10.46 9.08
N VAL A 12 -7.00 -10.73 10.33
CA VAL A 12 -7.74 -9.76 11.14
C VAL A 12 -6.89 -8.51 11.41
N PRO A 13 -5.63 -8.62 11.89
CA PRO A 13 -4.75 -7.46 11.99
C PRO A 13 -4.51 -6.73 10.67
N MET A 14 -4.47 -7.46 9.54
CA MET A 14 -4.32 -6.86 8.21
C MET A 14 -5.52 -6.02 7.80
N PHE A 15 -6.73 -6.53 7.99
CA PHE A 15 -7.94 -5.76 7.72
C PHE A 15 -8.05 -4.54 8.63
N ILE A 16 -7.78 -4.69 9.93
CA ILE A 16 -7.78 -3.57 10.87
C ILE A 16 -6.75 -2.52 10.46
N GLY A 17 -5.52 -2.95 10.15
CA GLY A 17 -4.44 -2.06 9.70
C GLY A 17 -4.80 -1.30 8.43
N LYS A 18 -5.40 -1.97 7.43
CA LYS A 18 -5.89 -1.31 6.21
C LYS A 18 -7.03 -0.34 6.49
N ILE A 19 -7.97 -0.67 7.38
CA ILE A 19 -9.06 0.25 7.78
C ILE A 19 -8.49 1.50 8.45
N LEU A 20 -7.57 1.34 9.40
CA LEU A 20 -6.91 2.47 10.06
C LEU A 20 -6.12 3.33 9.05
N PHE A 21 -5.39 2.69 8.14
CA PHE A 21 -4.72 3.36 7.03
C PHE A 21 -5.72 4.17 6.18
N MET A 22 -6.83 3.57 5.74
CA MET A 22 -7.83 4.21 4.90
C MET A 22 -8.45 5.42 5.60
N ILE A 23 -8.81 5.30 6.88
CA ILE A 23 -9.34 6.41 7.68
C ILE A 23 -8.32 7.54 7.75
N CYS A 24 -7.08 7.23 8.11
CA CYS A 24 -6.00 8.21 8.20
C CYS A 24 -5.75 8.90 6.84
N CYS A 25 -5.66 8.12 5.76
CA CYS A 25 -5.46 8.61 4.40
C CYS A 25 -6.60 9.53 3.96
N CYS A 26 -7.86 9.13 4.17
CA CYS A 26 -9.03 9.96 3.83
C CYS A 26 -9.03 11.28 4.60
N LEU A 27 -8.76 11.25 5.90
CA LEU A 27 -8.68 12.46 6.71
C LEU A 27 -7.60 13.41 6.18
N LEU A 28 -6.40 12.90 5.90
CA LEU A 28 -5.30 13.71 5.37
C LEU A 28 -5.61 14.26 3.97
N ILE A 29 -6.24 13.49 3.09
CA ILE A 29 -6.70 13.94 1.77
C ILE A 29 -7.68 15.10 1.93
N ILE A 30 -8.74 14.92 2.74
CA ILE A 30 -9.80 15.92 2.91
C ILE A 30 -9.26 17.21 3.53
N LEU A 31 -8.34 17.11 4.51
CA LEU A 31 -7.83 18.26 5.25
C LEU A 31 -6.70 19.01 4.53
N LEU A 32 -5.83 18.31 3.82
CA LEU A 32 -4.56 18.88 3.34
C LEU A 32 -4.49 19.06 1.83
N GLN A 33 -5.30 18.33 1.05
CA GLN A 33 -5.22 18.43 -0.40
C GLN A 33 -5.52 19.86 -0.88
N GLY A 34 -4.69 20.36 -1.80
CA GLY A 34 -4.81 21.74 -2.31
C GLY A 34 -4.30 22.83 -1.37
N THR A 35 -3.83 22.48 -0.17
CA THR A 35 -3.29 23.46 0.79
C THR A 35 -1.78 23.66 0.61
N ALA A 36 -1.28 24.85 0.95
CA ALA A 36 0.15 25.10 1.03
C ALA A 36 0.84 24.31 2.16
N ILE A 37 0.11 24.00 3.23
CA ILE A 37 0.58 23.23 4.39
C ILE A 37 1.06 21.85 3.96
N LEU A 38 0.35 21.20 3.04
CA LEU A 38 0.76 19.89 2.49
C LEU A 38 2.16 19.92 1.87
N ASN A 39 2.57 21.02 1.23
CA ASN A 39 3.90 21.13 0.64
C ASN A 39 4.99 21.19 1.71
N VAL A 40 4.75 21.94 2.79
CA VAL A 40 5.68 22.04 3.93
C VAL A 40 5.79 20.67 4.63
N LEU A 41 4.66 20.02 4.89
CA LEU A 41 4.63 18.70 5.50
C LEU A 41 5.29 17.63 4.62
N MET A 42 5.17 17.72 3.30
CA MET A 42 5.84 16.82 2.37
C MET A 42 7.37 16.95 2.45
N VAL A 43 7.90 18.18 2.51
CA VAL A 43 9.35 18.39 2.68
C VAL A 43 9.82 17.79 4.01
N ALA A 44 9.10 18.05 5.09
CA ALA A 44 9.40 17.45 6.40
C ALA A 44 9.34 15.91 6.36
N ALA A 45 8.34 15.35 5.67
CA ALA A 45 8.20 13.91 5.47
C ALA A 45 9.39 13.31 4.72
N VAL A 46 9.85 13.92 3.62
CA VAL A 46 11.02 13.46 2.87
C VAL A 46 12.27 13.47 3.75
N LEU A 47 12.51 14.56 4.49
CA LEU A 47 13.63 14.68 5.41
C LEU A 47 13.58 13.60 6.51
N TYR A 48 12.40 13.37 7.08
CA TYR A 48 12.17 12.32 8.06
C TYR A 48 12.50 10.93 7.50
N ILE A 49 12.05 10.60 6.29
CA ILE A 49 12.31 9.28 5.67
C ILE A 49 13.81 9.06 5.44
N ILE A 50 14.50 10.08 4.92
CA ILE A 50 15.96 10.01 4.70
C ILE A 50 16.69 9.76 6.02
N TRP A 51 16.31 10.49 7.07
CA TRP A 51 16.87 10.30 8.41
C TRP A 51 16.54 8.91 8.96
N TYR A 52 15.28 8.49 8.92
CA TYR A 52 14.81 7.22 9.48
C TYR A 52 15.50 6.00 8.85
N ILE A 53 15.68 6.01 7.52
CA ILE A 53 16.39 4.93 6.81
C ILE A 53 17.83 4.83 7.29
N LYS A 54 18.52 5.97 7.49
CA LYS A 54 19.92 6.03 7.94
C LYS A 54 20.13 5.79 9.43
N ALA A 55 19.14 6.10 10.26
CA ALA A 55 19.25 6.02 11.72
C ALA A 55 19.40 4.56 12.20
N GLN A 56 20.29 4.30 13.15
CA GLN A 56 20.34 3.00 13.83
C GLN A 56 19.34 2.99 14.98
N ILE A 57 18.14 2.46 14.72
CA ILE A 57 17.03 2.46 15.69
C ILE A 57 16.94 1.08 16.34
N LYS A 58 16.72 1.07 17.66
CA LYS A 58 16.52 -0.18 18.39
C LYS A 58 15.18 -0.81 18.01
N PRO A 59 15.09 -2.15 17.93
CA PRO A 59 13.86 -2.84 17.54
C PRO A 59 12.60 -2.44 18.30
N ASP A 60 12.75 -2.15 19.58
CA ASP A 60 11.65 -1.88 20.51
C ASP A 60 10.89 -0.57 20.18
N ILE A 61 11.51 0.33 19.40
CA ILE A 61 10.90 1.63 19.03
C ILE A 61 10.46 1.64 17.56
N TYR A 62 10.68 0.55 16.79
CA TYR A 62 10.30 0.50 15.38
C TYR A 62 8.81 0.73 15.16
N LEU A 63 7.95 0.26 16.07
CA LEU A 63 6.51 0.43 15.94
C LEU A 63 6.11 1.92 15.86
N LEU A 64 6.66 2.74 16.76
CA LEU A 64 6.37 4.17 16.82
C LEU A 64 6.86 4.89 15.56
N PHE A 65 8.11 4.66 15.17
CA PHE A 65 8.67 5.29 13.98
C PHE A 65 8.02 4.80 12.68
N ASN A 66 7.51 3.56 12.65
CA ASN A 66 6.74 3.04 11.53
C ASN A 66 5.42 3.79 11.34
N TYR A 67 4.69 4.17 12.41
CA TYR A 67 3.48 4.99 12.25
C TYR A 67 3.78 6.36 11.66
N ILE A 68 4.84 7.03 12.13
CA ILE A 68 5.28 8.32 11.58
C ILE A 68 5.71 8.14 10.11
N PHE A 69 6.37 7.03 9.79
CA PHE A 69 6.78 6.71 8.43
C PHE A 69 5.59 6.49 7.50
N VAL A 70 4.54 5.79 7.96
CA VAL A 70 3.28 5.65 7.22
C VAL A 70 2.67 7.01 6.92
N ILE A 71 2.56 7.90 7.91
CA ILE A 71 2.02 9.26 7.72
C ILE A 71 2.88 10.04 6.72
N ALA A 72 4.21 9.99 6.86
CA ALA A 72 5.14 10.64 5.95
C ALA A 72 4.94 10.17 4.49
N VAL A 73 4.75 8.88 4.29
CA VAL A 73 4.51 8.29 2.97
C VAL A 73 3.16 8.71 2.42
N ILE A 74 2.10 8.73 3.24
CA ILE A 74 0.78 9.24 2.82
C ILE A 74 0.90 10.69 2.35
N LEU A 75 1.58 11.55 3.11
CA LEU A 75 1.75 12.97 2.75
C LEU A 75 2.45 13.15 1.39
N ILE A 76 3.50 12.37 1.13
CA ILE A 76 4.20 12.37 -0.17
C ILE A 76 3.24 11.89 -1.26
N ALA A 77 2.53 10.78 -1.03
CA ALA A 77 1.60 10.20 -1.99
C ALA A 77 0.45 11.13 -2.34
N ILE A 78 -0.13 11.85 -1.36
CA ILE A 78 -1.15 12.87 -1.61
C ILE A 78 -0.57 13.99 -2.46
N ASN A 79 0.65 14.44 -2.16
CA ASN A 79 1.30 15.50 -2.93
C ASN A 79 1.57 15.09 -4.39
N VAL A 80 1.99 13.85 -4.61
CA VAL A 80 2.18 13.29 -5.96
C VAL A 80 0.84 13.11 -6.66
N GLY A 81 -0.13 12.46 -6.01
CA GLY A 81 -1.45 12.18 -6.57
C GLY A 81 -2.19 13.45 -7.02
N GLN A 82 -2.17 14.51 -6.21
CA GLN A 82 -2.81 15.79 -6.57
C GLN A 82 -2.17 16.49 -7.79
N ARG A 83 -0.89 16.22 -8.10
CA ARG A 83 -0.14 16.91 -9.16
C ARG A 83 -0.05 16.12 -10.44
N THR A 84 0.17 14.82 -10.33
CA THR A 84 0.54 13.95 -11.46
C THR A 84 -0.66 13.33 -12.15
N ILE A 85 -1.77 13.10 -11.42
CA ILE A 85 -2.92 12.37 -11.95
C ILE A 85 -4.16 13.25 -11.89
N LYS A 86 -4.51 13.84 -13.04
CA LYS A 86 -5.66 14.74 -13.20
C LYS A 86 -6.81 14.13 -14.00
N GLU A 87 -6.54 13.05 -14.73
CA GLU A 87 -7.48 12.45 -15.66
C GLU A 87 -7.48 10.92 -15.53
N VAL A 88 -8.59 10.29 -15.92
CA VAL A 88 -8.78 8.83 -15.85
C VAL A 88 -7.66 8.06 -16.60
N PRO A 89 -7.23 8.44 -17.82
CA PRO A 89 -6.14 7.74 -18.51
C PRO A 89 -4.82 7.77 -17.72
N GLY A 90 -4.52 8.89 -17.07
CA GLY A 90 -3.34 9.01 -16.21
C GLY A 90 -3.38 8.07 -15.01
N LEU A 91 -4.56 7.94 -14.37
CA LEU A 91 -4.77 7.01 -13.26
C LEU A 91 -4.58 5.55 -13.71
N LEU A 92 -5.22 5.14 -14.81
CA LEU A 92 -5.11 3.78 -15.32
C LEU A 92 -3.66 3.46 -15.76
N THR A 93 -2.95 4.43 -16.32
CA THR A 93 -1.51 4.28 -16.65
C THR A 93 -0.68 4.03 -15.40
N PHE A 94 -0.87 4.83 -14.35
CA PHE A 94 -0.18 4.65 -13.07
C PHE A 94 -0.46 3.27 -12.46
N VAL A 95 -1.74 2.86 -12.44
CA VAL A 95 -2.17 1.53 -11.96
C VAL A 95 -1.47 0.42 -12.76
N THR A 96 -1.46 0.52 -14.10
CA THR A 96 -0.79 -0.47 -14.97
C THR A 96 0.68 -0.62 -14.61
N VAL A 97 1.41 0.50 -14.55
CA VAL A 97 2.86 0.50 -14.33
C VAL A 97 3.18 -0.13 -12.98
N MET A 98 2.42 0.21 -11.94
CA MET A 98 2.64 -0.32 -10.60
C MET A 98 2.36 -1.83 -10.52
N VAL A 99 1.28 -2.31 -11.14
CA VAL A 99 1.00 -3.75 -11.23
C VAL A 99 2.10 -4.49 -11.99
N VAL A 100 2.56 -3.94 -13.11
CA VAL A 100 3.64 -4.55 -13.89
C VAL A 100 4.92 -4.66 -13.05
N ILE A 101 5.29 -3.60 -12.33
CA ILE A 101 6.46 -3.61 -11.42
C ILE A 101 6.28 -4.68 -10.33
N ASP A 102 5.09 -4.77 -9.74
CA ASP A 102 4.80 -5.70 -8.65
C ASP A 102 4.81 -7.16 -9.15
N VAL A 103 4.15 -7.45 -10.28
CA VAL A 103 4.17 -8.76 -10.94
C VAL A 103 5.60 -9.17 -11.32
N ILE A 104 6.39 -8.25 -11.89
CA ILE A 104 7.81 -8.53 -12.21
C ILE A 104 8.58 -8.86 -10.93
N SER A 105 8.32 -8.15 -9.82
CA SER A 105 8.96 -8.39 -8.53
C SER A 105 8.69 -9.80 -8.00
N PHE A 106 7.46 -10.29 -8.15
CA PHE A 106 7.06 -11.65 -7.75
C PHE A 106 7.35 -12.74 -8.79
N SER A 107 7.75 -12.36 -10.00
CA SER A 107 8.12 -13.30 -11.07
C SER A 107 9.54 -13.84 -10.93
N ASN A 108 9.82 -14.97 -11.59
CA ASN A 108 11.18 -15.53 -11.72
C ASN A 108 12.02 -14.88 -12.84
N LEU A 109 11.62 -13.70 -13.34
CA LEU A 109 12.34 -13.02 -14.40
C LEU A 109 13.70 -12.51 -13.92
N ARG A 110 14.68 -12.42 -14.83
CA ARG A 110 16.04 -11.94 -14.54
C ARG A 110 16.04 -10.55 -13.88
N PHE A 111 15.05 -9.73 -14.23
CA PHE A 111 14.84 -8.38 -13.71
C PHE A 111 14.33 -8.33 -12.26
N SER A 112 13.76 -9.42 -11.72
CA SER A 112 13.31 -9.50 -10.32
C SER A 112 14.44 -9.16 -9.34
N LYS A 113 15.71 -9.47 -9.69
CA LYS A 113 16.91 -9.21 -8.86
C LYS A 113 17.29 -7.74 -8.69
N TYR A 114 16.69 -6.84 -9.48
CA TYR A 114 16.97 -5.40 -9.43
C TYR A 114 15.80 -4.59 -8.88
N THR A 115 14.70 -5.24 -8.48
CA THR A 115 13.55 -4.54 -7.92
C THR A 115 13.85 -4.10 -6.48
N LEU A 116 13.26 -2.98 -6.06
CA LEU A 116 13.32 -2.50 -4.67
C LEU A 116 12.94 -3.60 -3.67
N ASN A 117 11.99 -4.47 -4.04
CA ASN A 117 11.58 -5.60 -3.22
C ASN A 117 12.73 -6.60 -3.02
N SER A 118 13.47 -6.96 -4.08
CA SER A 118 14.62 -7.87 -3.98
C SER A 118 15.80 -7.26 -3.21
N VAL A 119 16.06 -5.96 -3.38
CA VAL A 119 17.12 -5.24 -2.67
C VAL A 119 16.80 -5.14 -1.18
N ALA A 120 15.54 -4.84 -0.84
CA ALA A 120 15.06 -4.83 0.54
C ALA A 120 15.17 -6.23 1.17
N LEU A 121 14.73 -7.28 0.48
CA LEU A 121 14.83 -8.66 0.97
C LEU A 121 16.28 -9.09 1.28
N ASN A 122 17.26 -8.57 0.55
CA ASN A 122 18.69 -8.83 0.80
C ASN A 122 19.27 -7.99 1.95
N ASN A 123 18.58 -6.96 2.44
CA ASN A 123 19.03 -6.09 3.53
C ASN A 123 18.02 -6.10 4.69
N LYS A 124 18.13 -7.11 5.57
CA LYS A 124 17.19 -7.35 6.69
C LYS A 124 16.91 -6.11 7.55
N PRO A 125 17.90 -5.27 7.94
CA PRO A 125 17.63 -4.03 8.67
C PRO A 125 16.74 -3.03 7.92
N ILE A 126 16.95 -2.87 6.61
CA ILE A 126 16.14 -1.97 5.78
C ILE A 126 14.75 -2.56 5.55
N LEU A 127 14.66 -3.88 5.31
CA LEU A 127 13.39 -4.57 5.15
C LEU A 127 12.48 -4.37 6.37
N ALA A 128 13.04 -4.53 7.58
CA ALA A 128 12.28 -4.32 8.81
C ALA A 128 11.69 -2.89 8.90
N LYS A 129 12.41 -1.88 8.43
CA LYS A 129 11.91 -0.49 8.40
C LYS A 129 10.86 -0.22 7.33
N LEU A 130 10.87 -1.00 6.25
CA LEU A 130 9.94 -0.85 5.11
C LEU A 130 8.63 -1.62 5.29
N LEU A 131 8.56 -2.49 6.29
CA LEU A 131 7.40 -3.29 6.65
C LEU A 131 6.66 -2.65 7.82
N ILE A 132 5.33 -2.67 7.73
CA ILE A 132 4.45 -2.24 8.82
C ILE A 132 4.06 -3.48 9.60
N PHE A 133 4.27 -3.44 10.92
CA PHE A 133 4.01 -4.58 11.78
C PHE A 133 2.74 -4.39 12.61
N ALA A 134 2.00 -5.48 12.80
CA ALA A 134 0.99 -5.60 13.83
C ALA A 134 1.59 -6.34 15.02
N ASP A 135 1.30 -5.85 16.22
CA ASP A 135 1.55 -6.58 17.45
C ASP A 135 0.55 -7.74 17.57
N VAL A 136 1.04 -8.96 17.43
CA VAL A 136 0.23 -10.16 17.69
C VAL A 136 0.53 -10.59 19.12
N LYS A 137 -0.19 -9.97 20.08
CA LYS A 137 -0.05 -10.19 21.53
C LYS A 137 -0.01 -11.66 21.93
N LYS A 138 -0.70 -12.52 21.19
CA LYS A 138 -0.80 -13.97 21.44
C LYS A 138 0.53 -14.71 21.25
N TYR A 139 1.46 -14.18 20.45
CA TYR A 139 2.70 -14.87 20.11
C TYR A 139 3.98 -14.08 20.39
N HIS A 140 3.87 -12.91 21.05
CA HIS A 140 5.00 -12.05 21.39
C HIS A 140 5.94 -11.74 20.20
N PHE A 141 5.38 -11.67 18.99
CA PHE A 141 6.11 -11.28 17.79
C PHE A 141 5.32 -10.25 16.96
N TYR A 142 6.06 -9.49 16.16
CA TYR A 142 5.55 -8.51 15.23
C TYR A 142 5.35 -9.16 13.85
N LEU A 143 4.13 -9.14 13.33
CA LEU A 143 3.81 -9.75 12.04
C LEU A 143 3.73 -8.65 10.96
N PRO A 144 4.48 -8.75 9.85
CA PRO A 144 4.41 -7.75 8.78
C PRO A 144 3.06 -7.85 8.08
N VAL A 145 2.36 -6.72 7.99
CA VAL A 145 0.95 -6.62 7.63
C VAL A 145 0.76 -6.09 6.22
N PHE A 146 1.52 -5.06 5.85
CA PHE A 146 1.61 -4.52 4.49
C PHE A 146 2.89 -3.69 4.35
N GLY A 147 3.34 -3.51 3.12
CA GLY A 147 4.55 -2.75 2.81
C GLY A 147 4.27 -1.26 2.71
N ILE A 148 5.29 -0.45 2.92
CA ILE A 148 5.20 1.00 2.70
C ILE A 148 4.99 1.35 1.21
N GLY A 149 5.42 0.48 0.30
CA GLY A 149 5.07 0.58 -1.12
C GLY A 149 3.56 0.51 -1.35
N ASP A 150 2.86 -0.36 -0.62
CA ASP A 150 1.40 -0.48 -0.70
C ASP A 150 0.73 0.80 -0.17
N VAL A 151 1.22 1.33 0.96
CA VAL A 151 0.73 2.62 1.51
C VAL A 151 0.83 3.72 0.48
N TYR A 152 2.00 3.85 -0.16
CA TYR A 152 2.22 4.86 -1.19
C TYR A 152 1.26 4.67 -2.37
N PHE A 153 1.21 3.46 -2.92
CA PHE A 153 0.39 3.13 -4.09
C PHE A 153 -1.09 3.40 -3.85
N LEU A 154 -1.64 2.89 -2.74
CA LEU A 154 -3.03 3.07 -2.36
C LEU A 154 -3.36 4.54 -2.12
N SER A 155 -2.45 5.29 -1.47
CA SER A 155 -2.66 6.72 -1.19
C SER A 155 -2.67 7.57 -2.46
N VAL A 156 -1.79 7.29 -3.43
CA VAL A 156 -1.81 7.97 -4.74
C VAL A 156 -3.14 7.73 -5.44
N ILE A 157 -3.65 6.49 -5.42
CA ILE A 157 -4.92 6.14 -6.07
C ILE A 157 -6.10 6.83 -5.38
N LEU A 158 -6.20 6.78 -4.06
CA LEU A 158 -7.28 7.46 -3.32
C LEU A 158 -7.27 8.98 -3.57
N THR A 159 -6.09 9.59 -3.57
CA THR A 159 -5.93 11.02 -3.88
C THR A 159 -6.36 11.33 -5.31
N SER A 160 -5.96 10.49 -6.27
CA SER A 160 -6.31 10.66 -7.68
C SER A 160 -7.81 10.48 -7.93
N LEU A 161 -8.43 9.51 -7.28
CA LEU A 161 -9.88 9.33 -7.33
C LEU A 161 -10.60 10.54 -6.77
N TYR A 162 -10.15 11.08 -5.63
CA TYR A 162 -10.71 12.29 -5.03
C TYR A 162 -10.53 13.53 -5.93
N ASN A 163 -9.42 13.65 -6.66
CA ASN A 163 -9.23 14.71 -7.68
C ASN A 163 -10.30 14.65 -8.78
N LEU A 164 -10.58 13.43 -9.27
CA LEU A 164 -11.51 13.21 -10.37
C LEU A 164 -12.95 13.48 -9.92
N ASN A 165 -13.33 12.99 -8.74
CA ASN A 165 -14.60 13.27 -8.10
C ASN A 165 -14.51 12.92 -6.61
N LYS A 166 -14.94 13.83 -5.74
CA LYS A 166 -14.92 13.62 -4.28
C LYS A 166 -15.63 12.34 -3.84
N ILE A 167 -16.72 11.96 -4.51
CA ILE A 167 -17.47 10.73 -4.23
C ILE A 167 -16.63 9.47 -4.49
N TYR A 168 -15.69 9.52 -5.45
CA TYR A 168 -14.84 8.37 -5.76
C TYR A 168 -13.87 8.02 -4.65
N LEU A 169 -13.65 8.89 -3.65
CA LEU A 169 -12.90 8.51 -2.46
C LEU A 169 -13.59 7.36 -1.73
N LEU A 170 -14.92 7.39 -1.60
CA LEU A 170 -15.68 6.30 -1.01
C LEU A 170 -15.57 5.02 -1.84
N TYR A 171 -15.76 5.13 -3.17
CA TYR A 171 -15.61 3.99 -4.06
C TYR A 171 -14.20 3.41 -4.00
N GLY A 172 -13.16 4.24 -4.02
CA GLY A 172 -11.77 3.82 -3.88
C GLY A 172 -11.53 2.96 -2.64
N ASN A 173 -12.07 3.37 -1.48
CA ASN A 173 -11.96 2.56 -0.26
C ASN A 173 -12.66 1.19 -0.39
N LEU A 174 -13.83 1.14 -1.02
CA LEU A 174 -14.53 -0.11 -1.30
C LEU A 174 -13.73 -1.01 -2.25
N LEU A 175 -13.12 -0.44 -3.29
CA LEU A 175 -12.26 -1.18 -4.24
C LEU A 175 -11.01 -1.76 -3.53
N ILE A 176 -10.42 -1.01 -2.58
CA ILE A 176 -9.29 -1.50 -1.77
C ILE A 176 -9.72 -2.69 -0.90
N LEU A 177 -10.88 -2.62 -0.23
CA LEU A 177 -11.39 -3.71 0.59
C LEU A 177 -11.70 -4.95 -0.24
N CYS A 178 -12.41 -4.79 -1.36
CA CYS A 178 -12.73 -5.88 -2.29
C CYS A 178 -11.45 -6.49 -2.90
N GLY A 179 -10.50 -5.65 -3.32
CA GLY A 179 -9.21 -6.09 -3.84
C GLY A 179 -8.42 -6.89 -2.82
N THR A 180 -8.36 -6.41 -1.58
CA THR A 180 -7.68 -7.13 -0.48
C THR A 180 -8.32 -8.50 -0.21
N ALA A 181 -9.65 -8.57 -0.21
CA ALA A 181 -10.35 -9.84 -0.04
C ALA A 181 -10.04 -10.82 -1.18
N LEU A 182 -9.97 -10.33 -2.42
CA LEU A 182 -9.60 -11.11 -3.58
C LEU A 182 -8.15 -11.61 -3.50
N ASP A 183 -7.20 -10.74 -3.15
CA ASP A 183 -5.78 -11.10 -3.01
C ASP A 183 -5.61 -12.22 -1.97
N VAL A 184 -6.30 -12.12 -0.84
CA VAL A 184 -6.27 -13.16 0.21
C VAL A 184 -6.90 -14.46 -0.28
N ALA A 185 -8.04 -14.40 -0.96
CA ALA A 185 -8.67 -15.59 -1.51
C ALA A 185 -7.73 -16.32 -2.49
N LEU A 186 -7.03 -15.57 -3.34
CA LEU A 186 -6.05 -16.13 -4.29
C LEU A 186 -4.83 -16.71 -3.58
N ILE A 187 -4.28 -16.03 -2.56
CA ILE A 187 -3.21 -16.59 -1.72
C ILE A 187 -3.68 -17.91 -1.10
N TRP A 188 -4.89 -17.94 -0.53
CA TRP A 188 -5.44 -19.14 0.09
C TRP A 188 -5.64 -20.29 -0.90
N LEU A 189 -6.01 -20.01 -2.16
CA LEU A 189 -6.13 -21.03 -3.20
C LEU A 189 -4.77 -21.55 -3.71
N PHE A 190 -3.76 -20.70 -3.79
CA PHE A 190 -2.50 -21.02 -4.47
C PHE A 190 -1.30 -21.29 -3.55
N HIS A 191 -1.39 -21.03 -2.24
CA HIS A 191 -0.27 -21.17 -1.30
C HIS A 191 0.37 -22.57 -1.25
N LYS A 192 -0.39 -23.64 -1.56
CA LYS A 192 0.11 -25.02 -1.52
C LYS A 192 0.89 -25.45 -2.76
N LYS A 193 0.98 -24.60 -3.79
CA LYS A 193 1.70 -24.94 -5.03
C LYS A 193 3.20 -24.74 -4.84
N GLU A 194 4.01 -25.72 -5.25
CA GLU A 194 5.48 -25.74 -5.07
C GLU A 194 6.24 -24.53 -5.64
N LYS A 195 5.63 -23.77 -6.57
CA LYS A 195 6.23 -22.59 -7.19
C LYS A 195 5.65 -21.26 -6.69
N PHE A 196 4.83 -21.27 -5.63
CA PHE A 196 4.22 -20.06 -5.09
C PHE A 196 5.25 -19.22 -4.32
N LYS A 197 5.68 -18.09 -4.90
CA LYS A 197 6.60 -17.13 -4.26
C LYS A 197 5.89 -16.02 -3.49
N GLY A 198 4.58 -15.90 -3.63
CA GLY A 198 3.77 -14.79 -3.17
C GLY A 198 2.76 -14.36 -4.23
N TYR A 199 1.83 -13.48 -3.85
CA TYR A 199 0.88 -12.87 -4.75
C TYR A 199 1.08 -11.35 -4.73
N PRO A 200 1.10 -10.66 -5.89
CA PRO A 200 1.30 -9.22 -5.91
C PRO A 200 0.06 -8.52 -5.33
N ALA A 201 0.28 -7.73 -4.27
CA ALA A 201 -0.79 -7.08 -3.50
C ALA A 201 -1.50 -5.95 -4.26
N THR A 202 -0.97 -5.56 -5.41
CA THR A 202 -1.54 -4.52 -6.26
C THR A 202 -2.58 -5.05 -7.25
N VAL A 203 -2.62 -6.36 -7.52
CA VAL A 203 -3.42 -6.93 -8.62
C VAL A 203 -4.92 -6.84 -8.35
N GLY A 204 -5.39 -7.30 -7.19
CA GLY A 204 -6.81 -7.35 -6.89
C GLY A 204 -7.46 -5.97 -6.97
N MET A 205 -6.86 -4.98 -6.30
CA MET A 205 -7.38 -3.60 -6.34
C MET A 205 -7.33 -2.99 -7.74
N SER A 206 -6.30 -3.33 -8.53
CA SER A 206 -6.19 -2.83 -9.91
C SER A 206 -7.32 -3.36 -10.79
N ILE A 207 -7.63 -4.67 -10.71
CA ILE A 207 -8.77 -5.27 -11.43
C ILE A 207 -10.05 -4.52 -11.11
N PHE A 208 -10.31 -4.24 -9.83
CA PHE A 208 -11.49 -3.51 -9.40
C PHE A 208 -11.48 -2.04 -9.87
N THR A 209 -10.32 -1.38 -9.92
CA THR A 209 -10.18 -0.02 -10.45
C THR A 209 -10.51 0.03 -11.95
N TYR A 210 -10.04 -0.93 -12.74
CA TYR A 210 -10.41 -1.05 -14.14
C TYR A 210 -11.91 -1.30 -14.32
N ALA A 211 -12.45 -2.26 -13.58
CA ALA A 211 -13.87 -2.60 -13.65
C ALA A 211 -14.75 -1.38 -13.34
N PHE A 212 -14.38 -0.59 -12.32
CA PHE A 212 -15.08 0.65 -11.96
C PHE A 212 -15.16 1.63 -13.12
N PHE A 213 -14.04 1.93 -13.78
CA PHE A 213 -14.03 2.89 -14.90
C PHE A 213 -14.68 2.34 -16.18
N ILE A 214 -14.60 1.04 -16.42
CA ILE A 214 -15.32 0.40 -17.53
C ILE A 214 -16.83 0.52 -17.32
N ILE A 215 -17.35 0.11 -16.16
CA ILE A 215 -18.79 0.22 -15.85
C ILE A 215 -19.24 1.67 -15.95
N ARG A 216 -18.44 2.61 -15.45
CA ARG A 216 -18.73 4.04 -15.53
C ARG A 216 -18.84 4.55 -16.98
N SER A 217 -17.97 4.07 -17.88
CA SER A 217 -18.03 4.47 -19.30
C SER A 217 -19.33 4.06 -20.00
N PHE A 218 -20.03 3.05 -19.48
CA PHE A 218 -21.32 2.60 -20.01
C PHE A 218 -22.54 3.16 -19.28
N THR A 219 -22.37 3.71 -18.08
CA THR A 219 -23.52 4.07 -17.22
C THR A 219 -23.87 5.56 -17.20
N ASN A 220 -23.06 6.47 -17.78
CA ASN A 220 -23.33 7.93 -17.80
C ASN A 220 -23.69 8.57 -16.43
N ILE A 221 -23.43 7.86 -15.32
CA ILE A 221 -23.52 8.34 -13.92
C ILE A 221 -22.13 8.73 -13.46
#